data_AF-A0A968QRD1-F1
#
_entry.id   AF-A0A968QRD1-F1
#
_cell.length_a   1.000
_cell.length_b   1.000
_cell.length_c   1.000
_cell.angle_alpha   90.00
_cell.angle_beta   90.00
_cell.angle_gamma   90.00
#
_symmetry.space_group_name_H-M   'P 1'
#
loop_
_entity.id
_entity.type
_entity.pdbx_description
1 polymer ?
#
loop_
_entity_poly.entity_id
_entity_poly.type
_entity_poly.pdbx_seq_one_letter_code
_entity_poly.pdbx_strand_id
1 'polypeptide(L)'
;MTAVSLVEMAQRTRQAAAKLAVLSTAAKNQAIEAMAQALTAAATDILAANGIDCQQAQADGISLPLYNRLKLDETKLKGAIAGLRDVGQL
;
A
#
# COMPACT_ATOMS: atom_id res chain seq x y z
N MET A 1 -20.43 -3.70 -6.58
CA MET A 1 -19.97 -2.45 -5.92
C MET A 1 -20.02 -1.34 -6.95
N THR A 2 -20.85 -0.32 -6.77
CA THR A 2 -20.82 0.87 -7.64
C THR A 2 -19.53 1.63 -7.37
N ALA A 3 -18.71 1.81 -8.41
CA ALA A 3 -17.49 2.59 -8.30
C ALA A 3 -17.84 4.03 -7.91
N VAL A 4 -17.16 4.56 -6.88
CA VAL A 4 -17.22 5.98 -6.51
C VAL A 4 -16.75 6.79 -7.72
N SER A 5 -17.47 7.84 -8.10
CA SER A 5 -17.03 8.68 -9.22
C SER A 5 -15.69 9.35 -8.90
N LEU A 6 -14.88 9.65 -9.92
CA LEU A 6 -13.60 10.35 -9.72
C LEU A 6 -13.78 11.67 -8.97
N VAL A 7 -14.85 12.41 -9.28
CA VAL A 7 -15.20 13.68 -8.62
C VAL A 7 -15.48 13.46 -7.14
N GLU A 8 -16.29 12.46 -6.80
CA GLU A 8 -16.63 12.15 -5.42
C GLU A 8 -15.41 11.65 -4.64
N MET A 9 -14.56 10.82 -5.25
CA MET A 9 -13.29 10.39 -4.65
C MET A 9 -12.39 11.60 -4.36
N ALA A 10 -12.27 12.54 -5.29
CA ALA A 10 -11.47 13.75 -5.11
C ALA A 10 -12.02 14.65 -3.98
N GLN A 11 -13.34 14.77 -3.86
CA GLN A 11 -14.00 15.52 -2.78
C GLN A 11 -13.71 14.89 -1.41
N ARG A 12 -13.85 13.56 -1.28
CA ARG A 12 -13.54 12.82 -0.05
C ARG A 12 -12.06 12.96 0.32
N THR A 13 -11.16 12.82 -0.65
CA THR A 13 -9.70 13.00 -0.44
C THR A 13 -9.38 14.41 0.05
N ARG A 14 -9.97 15.46 -0.53
CA ARG A 14 -9.77 16.85 -0.10
C ARG A 14 -10.20 17.06 1.36
N GLN A 15 -11.35 16.51 1.75
CA GLN A 15 -11.84 16.59 3.13
C GLN A 15 -10.92 15.85 4.11
N ALA A 16 -10.44 14.66 3.74
CA ALA A 16 -9.51 13.88 4.56
C ALA A 16 -8.15 14.59 4.70
N ALA A 17 -7.64 15.20 3.62
CA ALA A 17 -6.38 15.94 3.64
C ALA A 17 -6.42 17.12 4.62
N ALA A 18 -7.53 17.86 4.70
CA ALA A 18 -7.70 18.95 5.67
C ALA A 18 -7.61 18.45 7.12
N LYS A 19 -8.18 17.26 7.42
CA LYS A 19 -8.07 16.64 8.75
C LYS A 19 -6.64 16.17 9.03
N LEU A 20 -5.98 15.54 8.06
CA LEU A 20 -4.60 15.08 8.17
C LEU A 20 -3.61 16.23 8.42
N ALA A 21 -3.84 17.38 7.79
CA ALA A 21 -2.97 18.55 7.87
C ALA A 21 -2.79 19.06 9.31
N VAL A 22 -3.85 19.01 10.13
CA VAL A 22 -3.87 19.53 11.50
C VAL A 22 -3.46 18.52 12.57
N LEU A 23 -3.18 17.25 12.19
CA LEU A 23 -2.71 16.26 13.16
C LEU A 23 -1.30 16.56 13.64
N SER A 24 -1.05 16.27 14.92
CA SER A 24 0.30 16.32 15.50
C SER A 24 1.22 15.29 14.84
N THR A 25 2.52 15.56 14.86
CA THR A 25 3.54 14.60 14.40
C THR A 25 3.42 13.26 15.14
N ALA A 26 3.18 13.28 16.45
CA ALA A 26 2.99 12.07 17.24
C ALA A 26 1.81 11.22 16.75
N ALA A 27 0.67 11.85 16.43
CA ALA A 27 -0.49 11.13 15.89
C ALA A 27 -0.22 10.55 14.49
N LYS A 28 0.50 11.29 13.64
CA LYS A 28 0.92 10.81 12.31
C LYS A 28 1.86 9.62 12.43
N ASN A 29 2.85 9.66 13.33
CA ASN A 29 3.81 8.59 13.54
C ASN A 29 3.13 7.33 14.11
N GLN A 30 2.17 7.50 15.02
CA GLN A 30 1.38 6.38 15.53
C GLN A 30 0.55 5.71 14.41
N ALA A 31 -0.04 6.51 13.50
CA ALA A 31 -0.77 5.97 12.36
C ALA A 31 0.16 5.20 11.41
N ILE A 32 1.37 5.71 11.15
CA ILE A 32 2.39 5.03 10.32
C ILE A 32 2.81 3.69 10.94
N GLU A 33 3.07 3.64 12.25
CA GLU A 33 3.43 2.37 12.91
C GLU A 33 2.25 1.38 12.89
N ALA A 34 1.02 1.85 13.08
CA ALA A 34 -0.17 1.00 12.96
C ALA A 34 -0.32 0.42 11.54
N MET A 35 -0.02 1.21 10.49
CA MET A 35 0.00 0.71 9.11
C MET A 35 1.09 -0.35 8.91
N ALA A 36 2.30 -0.15 9.45
CA ALA A 36 3.39 -1.12 9.37
C ALA A 36 3.02 -2.46 10.05
N GLN A 37 2.38 -2.39 11.22
CA GLN A 37 1.88 -3.56 11.94
C GLN A 37 0.78 -4.29 11.16
N ALA A 38 -0.19 -3.55 10.61
CA ALA A 38 -1.27 -4.11 9.81
C ALA A 38 -0.74 -4.84 8.56
N LEU A 39 0.21 -4.22 7.84
CA LEU A 39 0.87 -4.84 6.69
C LEU A 39 1.65 -6.10 7.07
N THR A 40 2.31 -6.10 8.23
CA THR A 40 3.03 -7.27 8.75
C THR A 40 2.05 -8.41 9.07
N ALA A 41 0.95 -8.11 9.75
CA ALA A 41 -0.07 -9.09 10.11
C ALA A 41 -0.78 -9.69 8.88
N ALA A 42 -0.99 -8.88 7.85
CA ALA A 42 -1.63 -9.28 6.59
C ALA A 42 -0.65 -9.80 5.52
N ALA A 43 0.63 -10.00 5.85
CA ALA A 43 1.67 -10.29 4.87
C ALA A 43 1.37 -11.52 4.01
N THR A 44 0.87 -12.60 4.63
CA THR A 44 0.49 -13.83 3.94
C THR A 44 -0.60 -13.57 2.90
N ASP A 45 -1.64 -12.84 3.26
CA ASP A 45 -2.78 -12.55 2.38
C ASP A 45 -2.37 -11.63 1.23
N ILE A 46 -1.52 -10.63 1.50
CA ILE A 46 -0.97 -9.71 0.50
C ILE A 46 -0.14 -10.48 -0.55
N LEU A 47 0.74 -11.38 -0.10
CA LEU A 47 1.59 -12.18 -0.99
C LEU A 47 0.76 -13.18 -1.79
N ALA A 48 -0.26 -13.78 -1.19
CA ALA A 48 -1.20 -14.66 -1.89
C ALA A 48 -1.97 -13.91 -2.99
N ALA A 49 -2.48 -12.70 -2.69
CA ALA A 49 -3.17 -11.86 -3.65
C ALA A 49 -2.25 -11.45 -4.82
N ASN A 50 -1.02 -11.01 -4.54
CA ASN A 50 -0.06 -10.69 -5.59
C ASN A 50 0.34 -11.92 -6.42
N GLY A 51 0.31 -13.12 -5.83
CA GLY A 51 0.51 -14.37 -6.54
C GLY A 51 -0.54 -14.59 -7.63
N ILE A 52 -1.81 -14.26 -7.36
CA ILE A 52 -2.90 -14.32 -8.35
C ILE A 52 -2.65 -13.30 -9.46
N ASP A 53 -2.26 -12.07 -9.13
CA ASP A 53 -1.92 -11.04 -10.13
C ASP A 53 -0.74 -11.49 -11.01
N CYS A 54 0.26 -12.15 -10.44
CA CYS A 54 1.41 -12.68 -11.18
C CYS A 54 1.00 -13.79 -12.14
N GLN A 55 0.09 -14.68 -11.73
CA GLN A 55 -0.44 -15.73 -12.61
C GLN A 55 -1.18 -15.12 -13.80
N GLN A 56 -2.02 -14.11 -13.57
CA GLN A 56 -2.72 -13.39 -14.63
C GLN A 56 -1.75 -12.68 -15.57
N ALA A 57 -0.75 -11.98 -15.03
CA ALA A 57 0.27 -11.29 -15.83
C ALA A 57 1.07 -12.23 -16.74
N GLN A 58 1.32 -13.47 -16.28
CA GLN A 58 1.95 -14.50 -17.11
C GLN A 58 1.02 -14.97 -18.23
N ALA A 59 -0.26 -15.18 -17.94
CA ALA A 59 -1.26 -15.52 -18.94
C ALA A 59 -1.43 -14.43 -20.01
N ASP A 60 -1.32 -13.16 -19.60
CA ASP A 60 -1.40 -11.98 -20.47
C ASP A 60 -0.10 -11.73 -21.26
N GLY A 61 0.96 -12.53 -21.03
CA GLY A 61 2.23 -12.40 -21.75
C GLY A 61 3.04 -11.14 -21.39
N ILE A 62 2.88 -10.63 -20.16
CA ILE A 62 3.64 -9.45 -19.70
C ILE A 62 5.15 -9.72 -19.76
N SER A 63 5.91 -8.74 -20.27
CA SER A 63 7.36 -8.84 -20.39
C SER A 63 8.05 -9.01 -19.04
N LEU A 64 9.16 -9.76 -19.01
CA LEU A 64 9.90 -10.06 -17.79
C LEU A 64 10.27 -8.82 -16.95
N PRO A 65 10.71 -7.68 -17.54
CA PRO A 65 10.99 -6.47 -16.76
C PRO A 65 9.76 -5.91 -16.03
N LEU A 66 8.58 -5.95 -16.66
CA LEU A 66 7.33 -5.49 -16.04
C LEU A 66 6.82 -6.49 -15.00
N TYR A 67 6.91 -7.79 -15.27
CA TYR A 67 6.60 -8.84 -14.31
C TYR A 67 7.43 -8.70 -13.02
N ASN A 68 8.74 -8.42 -13.14
CA ASN A 68 9.61 -8.22 -11.98
C ASN A 68 9.24 -7.00 -11.13
N ARG A 69 8.58 -5.98 -11.72
CA ARG A 69 8.02 -4.83 -10.98
C ARG A 69 6.72 -5.17 -10.26
N LEU A 70 5.90 -6.05 -10.86
CA LEU A 70 4.65 -6.54 -10.26
C LEU A 70 4.89 -7.51 -9.10
N LYS A 71 5.82 -8.46 -9.29
CA LYS A 71 6.07 -9.53 -8.33
C LYS A 71 6.53 -8.96 -7.00
N LEU A 72 5.73 -9.17 -5.97
CA LEU A 72 6.03 -8.92 -4.58
C LEU A 72 6.46 -10.24 -3.92
N ASP A 73 7.59 -10.23 -3.24
CA ASP A 73 8.05 -11.32 -2.41
C ASP A 73 8.21 -10.84 -0.96
N GLU A 74 8.49 -11.77 -0.05
CA GLU A 74 8.66 -11.43 1.36
C GLU A 74 9.74 -10.36 1.58
N THR A 75 10.83 -10.41 0.84
CA THR A 75 11.95 -9.46 0.97
C THR A 75 11.51 -8.06 0.59
N LYS A 76 10.83 -7.91 -0.55
CA LYS A 76 10.29 -6.62 -1.00
C LYS A 76 9.21 -6.09 -0.05
N LEU A 77 8.32 -6.95 0.44
CA LEU A 77 7.29 -6.53 1.40
C LEU A 77 7.92 -6.08 2.73
N LYS A 78 8.88 -6.84 3.27
CA LYS A 78 9.64 -6.46 4.47
C LYS A 78 10.37 -5.13 4.27
N GLY A 79 10.98 -4.93 3.11
CA GLY A 79 11.62 -3.65 2.74
C GLY A 79 10.64 -2.49 2.68
N ALA A 80 9.45 -2.67 2.09
CA ALA A 80 8.42 -1.64 2.05
C ALA A 80 7.89 -1.28 3.45
N ILE A 81 7.69 -2.28 4.32
CA ILE A 81 7.27 -2.08 5.72
C ILE A 81 8.37 -1.35 6.51
N ALA A 82 9.64 -1.69 6.30
CA ALA A 82 10.76 -0.99 6.92
C ALA A 82 10.82 0.48 6.47
N GLY A 83 10.72 0.75 5.17
CA GLY A 83 10.71 2.12 4.65
C GLY A 83 9.53 2.95 5.17
N LEU A 84 8.39 2.32 5.43
CA LEU A 84 7.26 2.99 6.09
C LEU A 84 7.62 3.42 7.52
N ARG A 85 8.31 2.57 8.28
CA ARG A 85 8.80 2.90 9.63
C ARG A 85 9.86 4.01 9.61
N ASP A 86 10.73 4.01 8.61
CA ASP A 86 11.75 5.05 8.45
C ASP A 86 11.09 6.44 8.28
N VAL A 87 10.00 6.53 7.51
CA VAL A 87 9.23 7.79 7.35
C VAL A 87 8.66 8.28 8.68
N GLY A 88 8.25 7.37 9.57
CA GLY A 88 7.74 7.72 10.90
C GLY A 88 8.80 8.22 11.88
N GLN A 89 10.08 8.20 11.49
CA GLN A 89 11.21 8.66 12.31
C GLN A 89 11.82 9.97 11.81
N LEU A 90 11.32 10.54 10.70
CA LEU A 90 11.72 11.85 10.16
C LEU A 90 10.98 13.00 10.86
#